data_AF-A0A536F7D4-F1
#
_entry.id   AF-A0A536F7D4-F1
#
_cell.length_a   1.000
_cell.length_b   1.000
_cell.length_c   1.000
_cell.angle_alpha   90.00
_cell.angle_beta   90.00
_cell.angle_gamma   90.00
#
_symmetry.space_group_name_H-M   'P 1'
#
loop_
_entity.id
_entity.type
_entity.pdbx_description
1 polymer ?
#
loop_
_entity_poly.entity_id
_entity_poly.type
_entity_poly.pdbx_seq_one_letter_code
_entity_poly.pdbx_strand_id
1 'polypeptide(L)'
;MRLLARRLIPLTFAIGVLAPAAAGPTLTAAAANPIVTENQETGTTAWQIGAQPANDTIGQIKGYASATSVSQNQSIKFYVSVYPPQTYSIDFYRIGWYGGLGGRLRLNVPALLGTTQAPCVPNVSTGLTDCGWEPSYTLTVPPDWTSGVYLGLLTNSRGYQNYVIFVVKDGRPAQYLYQSSVATYQAYNDYPNNGLTGKSLYPFNSYGVAVGRSDTRAYKVSFDRPYSGDGAGQFFWWEIQFVRWAERLGYDLTYTTDIDTHENGRALLNSKAFLAVGHDEYWSAQMFNAAEAARDAGVNLAFLGSNEVFWQVRFEPSSSGVPDRVMVCYKDASLDPVQGPLTTVNFRSAPVNRPEQTLVGIQYTSSGNWGQNVGYVVQNSSNWAYAGSGVNDGDSIPGMVGYEMDRLWSNYPGPATSNQTLLSRSTAHSPTRGSSKRWRTS
;
A
#
# COMPACT_ATOMS: atom_id res chain seq x y z
N MET A 1 -66.51 -67.66 35.33
CA MET A 1 -66.96 -68.50 34.21
C MET A 1 -66.09 -68.18 33.00
N ARG A 2 -65.40 -69.20 32.47
CA ARG A 2 -64.62 -69.31 31.20
C ARG A 2 -63.21 -68.69 31.10
N LEU A 3 -62.29 -69.63 30.82
CA LEU A 3 -60.85 -69.54 30.51
C LEU A 3 -60.55 -68.98 29.10
N LEU A 4 -59.24 -68.76 28.87
CA LEU A 4 -58.42 -68.95 27.65
C LEU A 4 -57.74 -67.63 27.21
N ALA A 5 -56.50 -67.55 26.73
CA ALA A 5 -55.32 -68.43 26.70
C ALA A 5 -54.17 -67.53 26.20
N ARG A 6 -52.95 -67.70 26.74
CA ARG A 6 -51.74 -67.01 26.27
C ARG A 6 -51.34 -67.50 24.87
N ARG A 7 -50.99 -66.58 23.96
CA ARG A 7 -50.20 -66.86 22.76
C ARG A 7 -48.91 -66.04 22.80
N LEU A 8 -47.79 -66.75 22.72
CA LEU A 8 -46.43 -66.23 22.52
C LEU A 8 -46.24 -65.88 21.03
N ILE A 9 -45.65 -64.73 20.73
CA ILE A 9 -45.18 -64.35 19.39
C ILE A 9 -43.64 -64.29 19.46
N PRO A 10 -42.90 -64.93 18.53
CA PRO A 10 -41.44 -64.97 18.56
C PRO A 10 -40.85 -63.64 18.08
N LEU A 11 -39.78 -63.20 18.75
CA LEU A 11 -38.97 -62.04 18.39
C LEU A 11 -37.89 -62.50 17.39
N THR A 12 -37.99 -62.08 16.13
CA THR A 12 -36.92 -62.25 15.13
C THR A 12 -35.91 -61.10 15.25
N PHE A 13 -34.68 -61.43 15.65
CA PHE A 13 -33.53 -60.51 15.58
C PHE A 13 -33.00 -60.47 14.13
N ALA A 14 -33.13 -59.32 13.47
CA ALA A 14 -32.43 -59.06 12.21
C ALA A 14 -31.03 -58.49 12.54
N ILE A 15 -29.99 -59.26 12.25
CA ILE A 15 -28.59 -58.81 12.30
C ILE A 15 -28.34 -57.98 11.05
N GLY A 16 -28.29 -56.65 11.19
CA GLY A 16 -27.86 -55.74 10.14
C GLY A 16 -26.35 -55.76 9.99
N VAL A 17 -25.85 -56.22 8.85
CA VAL A 17 -24.44 -56.11 8.46
C VAL A 17 -24.16 -54.63 8.14
N LEU A 18 -23.36 -53.97 8.98
CA LEU A 18 -22.81 -52.64 8.68
C LEU A 18 -21.77 -52.76 7.56
N ALA A 19 -22.11 -52.26 6.37
CA ALA A 19 -21.14 -52.03 5.32
C ALA A 19 -20.18 -50.90 5.73
N PRO A 20 -18.87 -51.01 5.44
CA PRO A 20 -17.94 -49.93 5.71
C PRO A 20 -18.30 -48.72 4.84
N ALA A 21 -18.54 -47.58 5.48
CA ALA A 21 -18.73 -46.32 4.78
C ALA A 21 -17.49 -46.02 3.94
N ALA A 22 -17.67 -45.90 2.62
CA ALA A 22 -16.64 -45.42 1.72
C ALA A 22 -16.21 -44.03 2.20
N ALA A 23 -14.93 -43.90 2.56
CA ALA A 23 -14.32 -42.61 2.83
C ALA A 23 -14.48 -41.75 1.57
N GLY A 24 -15.29 -40.71 1.66
CA GLY A 24 -15.36 -39.67 0.65
C GLY A 24 -13.98 -39.06 0.44
N PRO A 25 -13.74 -38.41 -0.72
CA PRO A 25 -12.48 -37.71 -0.95
C PRO A 25 -12.27 -36.76 0.22
N THR A 26 -11.17 -36.97 0.96
CA THR A 26 -10.68 -36.02 1.92
C THR A 26 -10.55 -34.69 1.19
N LEU A 27 -11.37 -33.71 1.56
CA LEU A 27 -11.14 -32.32 1.24
C LEU A 27 -9.69 -32.05 1.63
N THR A 28 -8.82 -31.81 0.65
CA THR A 28 -7.53 -31.20 0.89
C THR A 28 -7.81 -29.96 1.73
N ALA A 29 -7.32 -29.93 2.97
CA ALA A 29 -7.48 -28.79 3.85
C ALA A 29 -7.18 -27.54 3.04
N ALA A 30 -8.17 -26.66 2.86
CA ALA A 30 -7.94 -25.34 2.29
C ALA A 30 -6.71 -24.80 3.02
N ALA A 31 -5.67 -24.40 2.29
CA ALA A 31 -4.45 -23.89 2.90
C ALA A 31 -4.88 -22.89 3.98
N ALA A 32 -4.50 -23.16 5.24
CA ALA A 32 -4.95 -22.36 6.36
C ALA A 32 -4.58 -20.91 6.04
N ASN A 33 -5.58 -20.02 5.89
CA ASN A 33 -5.34 -18.63 5.57
C ASN A 33 -4.42 -18.04 6.65
N PRO A 34 -3.14 -17.71 6.32
CA PRO A 34 -2.18 -17.25 7.31
C PRO A 34 -2.64 -15.99 8.04
N ILE A 35 -3.43 -15.14 7.38
CA ILE A 35 -4.01 -13.93 7.97
C ILE A 35 -4.98 -14.27 9.10
N VAL A 36 -5.82 -15.30 8.92
CA VAL A 36 -6.78 -15.73 9.95
C VAL A 36 -6.04 -16.28 11.16
N THR A 37 -5.02 -17.11 10.94
CA THR A 37 -4.18 -17.65 12.02
C THR A 37 -3.43 -16.52 12.74
N GLU A 38 -2.80 -15.60 11.99
CA GLU A 38 -2.09 -14.46 12.56
C GLU A 38 -3.00 -13.57 13.41
N ASN A 39 -4.26 -13.37 12.99
CA ASN A 39 -5.22 -12.55 13.73
C ASN A 39 -5.69 -13.16 15.06
N GLN A 40 -5.42 -14.43 15.33
CA GLN A 40 -5.71 -15.08 16.62
C GLN A 40 -4.64 -14.77 17.68
N GLU A 41 -3.53 -14.18 17.26
CA GLU A 41 -2.40 -13.89 18.11
C GLU A 41 -2.64 -12.64 18.96
N THR A 42 -1.89 -12.53 20.07
CA THR A 42 -2.07 -11.41 21.00
C THR A 42 -1.64 -10.10 20.35
N GLY A 43 -2.60 -9.21 20.11
CA GLY A 43 -2.36 -7.85 19.63
C GLY A 43 -1.93 -6.87 20.72
N THR A 44 -1.54 -5.67 20.30
CA THR A 44 -1.17 -4.55 21.16
C THR A 44 -1.36 -3.22 20.43
N THR A 45 -1.53 -2.12 21.17
CA THR A 45 -1.48 -0.75 20.63
C THR A 45 -0.10 -0.11 20.79
N ALA A 46 0.87 -0.81 21.38
CA ALA A 46 2.22 -0.28 21.65
C ALA A 46 3.03 0.05 20.39
N TRP A 47 2.53 -0.34 19.21
CA TRP A 47 3.07 0.12 17.93
C TRP A 47 2.83 1.61 17.70
N GLN A 48 1.89 2.26 18.40
CA GLN A 48 1.60 3.69 18.23
C GLN A 48 2.66 4.55 18.91
N ILE A 49 3.19 5.56 18.20
CA ILE A 49 4.06 6.57 18.79
C ILE A 49 3.28 7.27 19.91
N GLY A 50 3.91 7.32 21.10
CA GLY A 50 3.36 7.94 22.28
C GLY A 50 3.59 9.45 22.32
N ALA A 51 3.81 9.98 23.52
CA ALA A 51 3.85 11.42 23.79
C ALA A 51 5.07 12.16 23.20
N GLN A 52 6.07 11.45 22.68
CA GLN A 52 7.36 12.02 22.27
C GLN A 52 7.70 11.62 20.83
N PRO A 53 6.97 12.08 19.81
CA PRO A 53 7.40 11.91 18.43
C PRO A 53 8.73 12.64 18.19
N ALA A 54 9.69 11.97 17.56
CA ALA A 54 10.87 12.65 17.02
C ALA A 54 10.45 13.53 15.83
N ASN A 55 11.18 14.63 15.61
CA ASN A 55 10.91 15.54 14.49
C ASN A 55 12.13 15.71 13.59
N ASP A 56 11.90 16.25 12.40
CA ASP A 56 12.93 16.38 11.36
C ASP A 56 13.90 17.55 11.59
N THR A 57 13.54 18.50 12.47
CA THR A 57 14.36 19.67 12.79
C THR A 57 15.48 19.31 13.75
N ILE A 58 15.18 18.55 14.80
CA ILE A 58 16.16 18.12 15.81
C ILE A 58 16.75 16.77 15.45
N GLY A 59 15.96 15.85 14.88
CA GLY A 59 16.41 14.51 14.52
C GLY A 59 16.75 13.65 15.74
N GLN A 60 15.93 13.69 16.80
CA GLN A 60 16.21 12.98 18.06
C GLN A 60 16.46 11.49 17.84
N ILE A 61 15.68 10.89 16.94
CA ILE A 61 15.92 9.58 16.35
C ILE A 61 15.18 9.52 15.01
N LYS A 62 15.86 9.14 13.94
CA LYS A 62 15.28 8.96 12.60
C LYS A 62 15.92 7.73 11.95
N GLY A 63 15.18 7.04 11.08
CA GLY A 63 15.73 5.91 10.36
C GLY A 63 15.08 5.61 9.03
N TYR A 64 15.73 4.74 8.26
CA TYR A 64 15.22 4.15 7.03
C TYR A 64 15.76 2.72 6.87
N ALA A 65 15.22 1.98 5.92
CA ALA A 65 15.63 0.60 5.63
C ALA A 65 16.31 0.48 4.26
N SER A 66 17.12 -0.56 4.07
CA SER A 66 17.85 -0.83 2.81
C SER A 66 16.97 -1.26 1.64
N ALA A 67 15.69 -1.57 1.90
CA ALA A 67 14.71 -1.99 0.91
C ALA A 67 13.31 -1.55 1.38
N THR A 68 12.35 -1.45 0.45
CA THR A 68 10.94 -1.19 0.77
C THR A 68 10.21 -2.46 1.20
N SER A 69 10.70 -3.63 0.74
CA SER A 69 10.20 -4.93 1.13
C SER A 69 11.34 -5.93 1.34
N VAL A 70 11.04 -7.04 2.02
CA VAL A 70 11.97 -8.15 2.24
C VAL A 70 11.21 -9.47 2.33
N SER A 71 11.72 -10.52 1.70
CA SER A 71 11.11 -11.85 1.80
C SER A 71 11.48 -12.54 3.13
N GLN A 72 10.63 -13.44 3.61
CA GLN A 72 10.98 -14.38 4.67
C GLN A 72 12.36 -15.05 4.40
N ASN A 73 13.14 -15.25 5.45
CA ASN A 73 14.52 -15.75 5.43
C ASN A 73 15.56 -14.85 4.74
N GLN A 74 15.16 -13.68 4.23
CA GLN A 74 16.10 -12.68 3.72
C GLN A 74 16.39 -11.62 4.78
N SER A 75 17.42 -10.81 4.55
CA SER A 75 17.85 -9.77 5.47
C SER A 75 17.55 -8.38 4.94
N ILE A 76 17.18 -7.48 5.85
CA ILE A 76 17.01 -6.05 5.59
C ILE A 76 17.81 -5.25 6.64
N LYS A 77 18.51 -4.21 6.20
CA LYS A 77 19.31 -3.35 7.08
C LYS A 77 18.50 -2.13 7.47
N PHE A 78 18.71 -1.67 8.70
CA PHE A 78 18.16 -0.44 9.25
C PHE A 78 19.30 0.55 9.49
N TYR A 79 19.10 1.77 9.03
CA TYR A 79 20.02 2.90 9.17
C TYR A 79 19.38 3.87 10.14
N VAL A 80 20.04 4.14 11.27
CA VAL A 80 19.47 4.95 12.35
C VAL A 80 20.46 6.04 12.74
N SER A 81 19.96 7.27 12.82
CA SER A 81 20.65 8.42 13.40
C SER A 81 19.99 8.79 14.71
N VAL A 82 20.78 9.00 15.76
CA VAL A 82 20.31 9.38 17.10
C VAL A 82 21.06 10.63 17.57
N TYR A 83 20.31 11.69 17.88
CA TYR A 83 20.87 12.95 18.37
C TYR A 83 20.27 13.38 19.73
N PRO A 84 21.10 13.70 20.74
CA PRO A 84 22.53 13.39 20.83
C PRO A 84 22.78 11.87 20.88
N PRO A 85 24.01 11.39 20.61
CA PRO A 85 24.35 9.96 20.69
C PRO A 85 23.97 9.36 22.04
N GLN A 86 23.24 8.24 22.00
CA GLN A 86 22.75 7.53 23.18
C GLN A 86 22.19 6.16 22.77
N THR A 87 21.78 5.34 23.73
CA THR A 87 21.14 4.07 23.44
C THR A 87 19.73 4.25 22.87
N TYR A 88 19.28 3.25 22.10
CA TYR A 88 17.91 3.15 21.61
C TYR A 88 17.48 1.68 21.49
N SER A 89 16.20 1.44 21.24
CA SER A 89 15.63 0.13 20.91
C SER A 89 14.90 0.17 19.58
N ILE A 90 14.68 -1.02 19.00
CA ILE A 90 13.77 -1.23 17.87
C ILE A 90 12.76 -2.29 18.26
N ASP A 91 11.48 -1.94 18.21
CA ASP A 91 10.38 -2.88 18.31
C ASP A 91 9.76 -3.11 16.93
N PHE A 92 9.80 -4.35 16.45
CA PHE A 92 9.19 -4.72 15.18
C PHE A 92 7.75 -5.17 15.38
N TYR A 93 6.82 -4.42 14.81
CA TYR A 93 5.39 -4.74 14.83
C TYR A 93 4.92 -5.15 13.45
N ARG A 94 4.14 -6.24 13.37
CA ARG A 94 3.29 -6.50 12.20
C ARG A 94 1.98 -5.74 12.38
N ILE A 95 1.56 -4.99 11.37
CA ILE A 95 0.31 -4.22 11.38
C ILE A 95 -0.82 -5.07 10.79
N GLY A 96 -2.00 -5.02 11.42
CA GLY A 96 -3.11 -5.90 11.08
C GLY A 96 -4.33 -5.70 11.98
N TRP A 97 -5.27 -6.65 11.98
CA TRP A 97 -6.51 -6.53 12.76
C TRP A 97 -6.31 -6.75 14.26
N TYR A 98 -5.85 -7.94 14.67
CA TYR A 98 -5.57 -8.34 16.06
C TYR A 98 -6.63 -7.90 17.08
N GLY A 99 -7.91 -8.24 16.83
CA GLY A 99 -9.01 -7.87 17.73
C GLY A 99 -9.29 -6.38 17.82
N GLY A 100 -8.81 -5.59 16.87
CA GLY A 100 -8.93 -4.13 16.83
C GLY A 100 -7.71 -3.38 17.35
N LEU A 101 -6.71 -4.05 17.93
CA LEU A 101 -5.53 -3.41 18.52
C LEU A 101 -4.53 -2.88 17.47
N GLY A 102 -4.61 -3.35 16.23
CA GLY A 102 -3.90 -2.74 15.10
C GLY A 102 -2.48 -3.27 14.85
N GLY A 103 -1.89 -4.02 15.78
CA GLY A 103 -0.59 -4.63 15.54
C GLY A 103 -0.21 -5.71 16.55
N ARG A 104 0.83 -6.47 16.24
CA ARG A 104 1.45 -7.48 17.10
C ARG A 104 2.95 -7.25 17.17
N LEU A 105 3.51 -7.25 18.37
CA LEU A 105 4.96 -7.24 18.56
C LEU A 105 5.54 -8.57 18.08
N ARG A 106 6.47 -8.52 17.12
CA ARG A 106 7.16 -9.69 16.57
C ARG A 106 8.57 -9.86 17.12
N LEU A 107 9.26 -8.77 17.39
CA LEU A 107 10.62 -8.79 17.92
C LEU A 107 10.93 -7.48 18.67
N ASN A 108 11.53 -7.60 19.85
CA ASN A 108 12.14 -6.49 20.58
C ASN A 108 13.66 -6.59 20.47
N VAL A 109 14.30 -5.49 20.08
CA VAL A 109 15.77 -5.36 20.04
C VAL A 109 16.17 -4.23 21.00
N PRO A 110 16.58 -4.57 22.24
CA PRO A 110 16.90 -3.57 23.24
C PRO A 110 18.35 -3.07 23.13
N ALA A 111 18.60 -1.87 23.69
CA ALA A 111 19.93 -1.37 24.03
C ALA A 111 20.96 -1.31 22.88
N LEU A 112 20.53 -0.93 21.67
CA LEU A 112 21.43 -0.60 20.57
C LEU A 112 22.17 0.72 20.86
N LEU A 113 23.42 0.81 20.44
CA LEU A 113 24.20 2.05 20.52
C LEU A 113 23.84 2.96 19.34
N GLY A 114 23.29 4.14 19.63
CA GLY A 114 22.95 5.14 18.63
C GLY A 114 24.01 6.22 18.50
N THR A 115 24.36 6.55 17.25
CA THR A 115 25.27 7.65 16.90
C THR A 115 24.54 8.66 16.02
N THR A 116 25.03 9.90 16.00
CA THR A 116 24.58 10.88 15.01
C THR A 116 25.25 10.54 13.67
N GLN A 117 24.45 10.23 12.67
CA GLN A 117 24.92 10.01 11.30
C GLN A 117 25.14 11.35 10.57
N ALA A 118 25.84 11.32 9.44
CA ALA A 118 26.08 12.51 8.63
C ALA A 118 24.76 13.17 8.17
N PRO A 119 24.71 14.51 8.02
CA PRO A 119 23.52 15.18 7.51
C PRO A 119 23.25 14.78 6.05
N CYS A 120 21.98 14.58 5.70
CA CYS A 120 21.58 14.26 4.33
C CYS A 120 21.50 15.57 3.51
N VAL A 121 22.46 15.79 2.62
CA VAL A 121 22.55 17.04 1.83
C VAL A 121 21.92 16.85 0.45
N PRO A 122 20.94 17.67 0.06
CA PRO A 122 20.35 17.59 -1.29
C PRO A 122 21.36 17.95 -2.39
N ASN A 123 21.34 17.19 -3.48
CA ASN A 123 22.07 17.53 -4.71
C ASN A 123 21.47 18.79 -5.35
N VAL A 124 22.31 19.77 -5.67
CA VAL A 124 21.84 21.07 -6.21
C VAL A 124 21.25 21.00 -7.62
N SER A 125 21.64 20.00 -8.42
CA SER A 125 21.20 19.86 -9.81
C SER A 125 19.90 19.06 -9.96
N THR A 126 19.66 18.11 -9.06
CA THR A 126 18.49 17.21 -9.13
C THR A 126 17.55 17.29 -7.93
N GLY A 127 17.97 17.93 -6.83
CA GLY A 127 17.26 17.93 -5.55
C GLY A 127 17.33 16.61 -4.79
N LEU A 128 18.05 15.61 -5.29
CA LEU A 128 18.16 14.29 -4.67
C LEU A 128 18.79 14.39 -3.29
N THR A 129 18.07 13.97 -2.26
CA THR A 129 18.61 13.73 -0.93
C THR A 129 18.84 12.24 -0.74
N ASP A 130 20.10 11.85 -0.54
CA ASP A 130 20.54 10.52 -0.14
C ASP A 130 21.40 10.70 1.10
N CYS A 131 21.14 9.93 2.16
CA CYS A 131 21.77 10.11 3.46
C CYS A 131 23.13 9.43 3.56
N GLY A 132 23.39 8.35 2.80
CA GLY A 132 24.64 7.58 2.89
C GLY A 132 25.00 7.12 4.31
N TRP A 133 24.00 6.86 5.18
CA TRP A 133 24.24 6.43 6.55
C TRP A 133 24.83 5.03 6.61
N GLU A 134 25.58 4.74 7.68
CA GLU A 134 26.09 3.39 7.93
C GLU A 134 25.01 2.49 8.56
N PRO A 135 24.95 1.18 8.21
CA PRO A 135 23.98 0.26 8.80
C PRO A 135 24.10 0.19 10.32
N SER A 136 22.98 0.32 11.02
CA SER A 136 22.91 0.29 12.49
C SER A 136 22.40 -1.04 13.04
N TYR A 137 21.54 -1.73 12.29
CA TYR A 137 21.01 -3.04 12.64
C TYR A 137 20.67 -3.84 11.38
N THR A 138 20.77 -5.17 11.42
CA THR A 138 20.31 -6.06 10.33
C THR A 138 19.30 -7.04 10.90
N LEU A 139 18.10 -7.03 10.34
CA LEU A 139 17.06 -8.01 10.63
C LEU A 139 17.14 -9.12 9.58
N THR A 140 17.33 -10.37 10.00
CA THR A 140 17.01 -11.53 9.19
C THR A 140 15.58 -11.93 9.49
N VAL A 141 14.68 -11.81 8.51
CA VAL A 141 13.25 -12.03 8.70
C VAL A 141 13.00 -13.52 9.01
N PRO A 142 12.48 -13.86 10.20
CA PRO A 142 12.14 -15.23 10.53
C PRO A 142 11.10 -15.83 9.56
N PRO A 143 11.15 -17.14 9.27
CA PRO A 143 10.22 -17.78 8.33
C PRO A 143 8.75 -17.78 8.79
N ASP A 144 8.49 -17.61 10.08
CA ASP A 144 7.15 -17.55 10.67
C ASP A 144 6.52 -16.15 10.60
N TRP A 145 7.22 -15.14 10.08
CA TRP A 145 6.67 -13.80 9.91
C TRP A 145 5.65 -13.76 8.78
N THR A 146 4.36 -13.75 9.15
CA THR A 146 3.23 -13.63 8.23
C THR A 146 3.38 -12.39 7.34
N SER A 147 3.21 -12.55 6.02
CA SER A 147 3.28 -11.42 5.08
C SER A 147 2.38 -10.27 5.52
N GLY A 148 2.86 -9.04 5.37
CA GLY A 148 2.20 -7.85 5.93
C GLY A 148 3.04 -6.59 5.85
N VAL A 149 2.44 -5.48 6.25
CA VAL A 149 3.14 -4.23 6.54
C VAL A 149 3.72 -4.29 7.95
N TYR A 150 4.99 -3.92 8.09
CA TYR A 150 5.73 -3.93 9.34
C TYR A 150 6.27 -2.54 9.66
N LEU A 151 6.32 -2.25 10.95
CA LEU A 151 6.95 -1.05 11.50
C LEU A 151 8.08 -1.45 12.43
N GLY A 152 9.29 -0.95 12.21
CA GLY A 152 10.32 -0.83 13.24
C GLY A 152 10.09 0.46 14.02
N LEU A 153 9.54 0.37 15.22
CA LEU A 153 9.40 1.50 16.13
C LEU A 153 10.74 1.73 16.84
N LEU A 154 11.43 2.80 16.44
CA LEU A 154 12.65 3.25 17.08
C LEU A 154 12.29 4.03 18.35
N THR A 155 12.95 3.74 19.48
CA THR A 155 12.78 4.53 20.72
C THR A 155 14.14 4.83 21.32
N ASN A 156 14.54 6.10 21.40
CA ASN A 156 15.79 6.47 22.08
C ASN A 156 15.62 6.47 23.61
N SER A 157 16.72 6.51 24.36
CA SER A 157 16.70 6.46 25.84
C SER A 157 15.98 7.63 26.52
N ARG A 158 15.69 8.71 25.78
CA ARG A 158 14.86 9.84 26.24
C ARG A 158 13.37 9.65 25.91
N GLY A 159 13.00 8.55 25.29
CA GLY A 159 11.64 8.21 24.92
C GLY A 159 11.16 8.79 23.59
N TYR A 160 12.01 9.45 22.80
CA TYR A 160 11.60 9.93 21.47
C TYR A 160 11.46 8.77 20.50
N GLN A 161 10.44 8.83 19.64
CA GLN A 161 10.06 7.73 18.77
C GLN A 161 9.92 8.11 17.29
N ASN A 162 10.26 7.17 16.41
CA ASN A 162 10.10 7.29 14.96
C ASN A 162 9.93 5.90 14.34
N TYR A 163 9.19 5.79 13.24
CA TYR A 163 9.00 4.55 12.50
C TYR A 163 10.03 4.35 11.40
N VAL A 164 10.28 3.09 11.10
CA VAL A 164 10.78 2.64 9.80
C VAL A 164 9.79 1.61 9.26
N ILE A 165 9.09 1.94 8.18
CA ILE A 165 8.11 1.07 7.53
C ILE A 165 8.76 0.19 6.46
N PHE A 166 8.33 -1.08 6.37
CA PHE A 166 8.71 -2.01 5.31
C PHE A 166 7.65 -3.11 5.16
N VAL A 167 7.66 -3.80 4.02
CA VAL A 167 6.77 -4.95 3.76
C VAL A 167 7.51 -6.26 3.91
N VAL A 168 6.90 -7.24 4.56
CA VAL A 168 7.39 -8.63 4.58
C VAL A 168 6.60 -9.45 3.56
N LYS A 169 7.31 -10.11 2.66
CA LYS A 169 6.75 -10.95 1.60
C LYS A 169 6.92 -12.43 1.93
N ASP A 170 5.94 -13.25 1.56
CA ASP A 170 6.00 -14.71 1.69
C ASP A 170 6.11 -15.45 0.35
N GLY A 171 5.93 -14.75 -0.78
CA GLY A 171 5.99 -15.34 -2.13
C GLY A 171 4.90 -16.37 -2.42
N ARG A 172 3.91 -16.49 -1.52
CA ARG A 172 2.87 -17.49 -1.55
C ARG A 172 1.78 -17.10 -2.56
N PRO A 173 1.21 -18.05 -3.30
CA PRO A 173 -0.06 -17.82 -4.00
C PRO A 173 -1.19 -17.50 -3.01
N ALA A 174 -1.89 -16.40 -3.23
CA ALA A 174 -2.99 -15.95 -2.36
C ALA A 174 -4.21 -15.56 -3.20
N GLN A 175 -5.36 -15.36 -2.56
CA GLN A 175 -6.51 -14.80 -3.28
C GLN A 175 -6.23 -13.35 -3.71
N TYR A 176 -5.67 -12.55 -2.82
CA TYR A 176 -5.49 -11.12 -3.02
C TYR A 176 -4.03 -10.71 -2.80
N LEU A 177 -3.43 -10.06 -3.80
CA LEU A 177 -2.13 -9.41 -3.68
C LEU A 177 -2.35 -7.93 -3.39
N TYR A 178 -1.95 -7.50 -2.20
CA TYR A 178 -1.95 -6.11 -1.78
C TYR A 178 -0.65 -5.42 -2.18
N GLN A 179 -0.73 -4.27 -2.85
CA GLN A 179 0.42 -3.41 -3.12
C GLN A 179 0.41 -2.18 -2.20
N SER A 180 1.52 -1.96 -1.49
CA SER A 180 1.78 -0.70 -0.78
C SER A 180 2.41 0.33 -1.72
N SER A 181 1.92 1.56 -1.64
CA SER A 181 2.20 2.67 -2.56
C SER A 181 3.45 3.48 -2.17
N VAL A 182 4.57 2.78 -1.89
CA VAL A 182 5.82 3.38 -1.38
C VAL A 182 6.46 4.36 -2.36
N ALA A 183 6.25 4.23 -3.68
CA ALA A 183 6.64 5.22 -4.68
C ALA A 183 5.90 6.55 -4.46
N THR A 184 4.58 6.51 -4.18
CA THR A 184 3.82 7.70 -3.82
C THR A 184 4.31 8.29 -2.50
N TYR A 185 4.57 7.45 -1.49
CA TYR A 185 5.10 7.96 -0.21
C TYR A 185 6.38 8.74 -0.44
N GLN A 186 7.25 8.21 -1.29
CA GLN A 186 8.53 8.80 -1.59
C GLN A 186 8.45 10.05 -2.48
N ALA A 187 7.44 10.12 -3.36
CA ALA A 187 7.16 11.30 -4.16
C ALA A 187 6.81 12.53 -3.30
N TYR A 188 6.06 12.30 -2.22
CA TYR A 188 5.64 13.34 -1.28
C TYR A 188 6.61 13.56 -0.12
N ASN A 189 7.56 12.64 0.09
CA ASN A 189 8.56 12.72 1.16
C ASN A 189 9.45 13.95 0.98
N ASP A 190 9.32 14.91 1.89
CA ASP A 190 10.11 16.14 1.96
C ASP A 190 11.18 16.09 3.05
N TYR A 191 11.60 14.90 3.48
CA TYR A 191 12.61 14.76 4.53
C TYR A 191 13.94 15.46 4.19
N PRO A 192 14.55 16.19 5.16
CA PRO A 192 13.95 16.58 6.44
C PRO A 192 12.93 17.71 6.25
N ASN A 193 11.71 17.54 6.79
CA ASN A 193 10.70 18.60 6.79
C ASN A 193 10.99 19.63 7.90
N ASN A 194 12.06 20.39 7.69
CA ASN A 194 12.55 21.43 8.59
C ASN A 194 12.26 22.86 8.07
N GLY A 195 11.57 22.98 6.93
CA GLY A 195 11.29 24.25 6.26
C GLY A 195 12.51 24.91 5.58
N LEU A 196 13.66 24.23 5.51
CA LEU A 196 14.93 24.80 5.05
C LEU A 196 15.56 24.05 3.89
N THR A 197 15.65 22.72 3.96
CA THR A 197 16.44 21.91 3.02
C THR A 197 15.70 20.72 2.42
N GLY A 198 14.63 20.26 3.06
CA GLY A 198 13.82 19.13 2.60
C GLY A 198 13.22 19.36 1.22
N LYS A 199 13.19 18.30 0.40
CA LYS A 199 12.63 18.32 -0.96
C LYS A 199 11.88 17.04 -1.29
N SER A 200 10.74 17.22 -1.95
CA SER A 200 9.91 16.19 -2.55
C SER A 200 9.83 16.41 -4.07
N LEU A 201 8.99 15.66 -4.79
CA LEU A 201 8.69 15.92 -6.20
C LEU A 201 7.74 17.11 -6.43
N TYR A 202 7.35 17.84 -5.38
CA TYR A 202 6.42 18.95 -5.45
C TYR A 202 7.00 20.26 -4.89
N PRO A 203 6.67 21.42 -5.51
CA PRO A 203 7.17 22.71 -5.04
C PRO A 203 6.52 23.16 -3.72
N PHE A 204 5.28 22.74 -3.43
CA PHE A 204 4.54 23.22 -2.25
C PHE A 204 5.13 22.74 -0.91
N ASN A 205 5.87 21.63 -0.92
CA ASN A 205 6.57 21.10 0.25
C ASN A 205 8.06 20.83 -0.05
N SER A 206 8.67 21.71 -0.86
CA SER A 206 10.11 21.68 -1.09
C SER A 206 10.74 23.02 -0.76
N TYR A 207 11.88 22.97 -0.06
CA TYR A 207 12.52 24.12 0.55
C TYR A 207 13.95 24.34 0.05
N GLY A 208 14.52 25.50 0.37
CA GLY A 208 15.90 25.83 0.06
C GLY A 208 16.11 26.29 -1.38
N VAL A 209 17.32 26.07 -1.90
CA VAL A 209 17.73 26.54 -3.24
C VAL A 209 16.91 25.84 -4.33
N ALA A 210 16.49 26.59 -5.35
CA ALA A 210 15.83 26.05 -6.53
C ALA A 210 16.70 24.99 -7.22
N VAL A 211 16.07 23.92 -7.71
CA VAL A 211 16.75 22.84 -8.44
C VAL A 211 16.78 23.21 -9.92
N GLY A 212 17.98 23.50 -10.43
CA GLY A 212 18.12 24.09 -11.77
C GLY A 212 17.54 25.51 -11.83
N ARG A 213 16.68 25.81 -12.82
CA ARG A 213 16.08 27.14 -13.06
C ARG A 213 14.54 27.15 -13.06
N SER A 214 13.89 26.14 -12.49
CA SER A 214 12.42 25.97 -12.55
C SER A 214 11.73 26.31 -11.23
N ASP A 215 11.98 25.53 -10.17
CA ASP A 215 11.34 25.65 -8.85
C ASP A 215 12.15 24.91 -7.76
N THR A 216 11.61 24.77 -6.54
CA THR A 216 12.29 24.15 -5.41
C THR A 216 12.23 22.62 -5.37
N ARG A 217 11.38 21.97 -6.17
CA ARG A 217 11.16 20.52 -6.13
C ARG A 217 12.36 19.74 -6.62
N ALA A 218 12.50 18.51 -6.12
CA ALA A 218 13.44 17.56 -6.68
C ALA A 218 12.89 16.93 -7.97
N TYR A 219 13.80 16.53 -8.87
CA TYR A 219 13.50 15.63 -10.00
C TYR A 219 13.79 14.18 -9.66
N LYS A 220 14.51 13.94 -8.56
CA LYS A 220 14.91 12.61 -8.09
C LYS A 220 14.75 12.54 -6.57
N VAL A 221 14.20 11.44 -6.06
CA VAL A 221 14.00 11.20 -4.62
C VAL A 221 14.51 9.80 -4.26
N SER A 222 15.21 9.66 -3.13
CA SER A 222 15.88 8.40 -2.74
C SER A 222 15.14 7.66 -1.62
N PHE A 223 14.98 6.35 -1.71
CA PHE A 223 14.58 5.53 -0.58
C PHE A 223 15.68 5.39 0.50
N ASP A 224 16.91 5.82 0.21
CA ASP A 224 18.02 5.88 1.16
C ASP A 224 17.98 7.14 2.04
N ARG A 225 16.78 7.46 2.55
CA ARG A 225 16.54 8.51 3.54
C ARG A 225 15.28 8.19 4.36
N PRO A 226 15.16 8.73 5.58
CA PRO A 226 13.92 8.63 6.37
C PRO A 226 12.70 9.22 5.64
N TYR A 227 11.51 8.73 5.98
CA TYR A 227 10.29 9.49 5.72
C TYR A 227 10.17 10.66 6.71
N SER A 228 9.67 11.80 6.22
CA SER A 228 9.42 12.97 7.05
C SER A 228 8.37 12.69 8.13
N GLY A 229 8.39 13.49 9.19
CA GLY A 229 7.46 13.34 10.30
C GLY A 229 7.67 12.03 11.08
N ASP A 230 6.62 11.20 11.17
CA ASP A 230 6.62 10.00 12.00
C ASP A 230 7.43 8.83 11.43
N GLY A 231 7.86 8.88 10.16
CA GLY A 231 8.66 7.84 9.52
C GLY A 231 7.87 6.71 8.83
N ALA A 232 6.53 6.77 8.83
CA ALA A 232 5.67 5.74 8.24
C ALA A 232 5.22 6.06 6.79
N GLY A 233 5.75 7.13 6.19
CA GLY A 233 5.31 7.59 4.88
C GLY A 233 3.86 8.06 4.94
N GLN A 234 3.03 7.64 3.98
CA GLN A 234 1.59 7.95 3.97
C GLN A 234 0.70 6.76 4.37
N PHE A 235 1.28 5.68 4.89
CA PHE A 235 0.56 4.45 5.22
C PHE A 235 -0.63 4.67 6.16
N PHE A 236 -0.46 5.49 7.21
CA PHE A 236 -1.54 5.76 8.16
C PHE A 236 -2.67 6.62 7.59
N TRP A 237 -2.41 7.35 6.51
CA TRP A 237 -3.40 8.19 5.85
C TRP A 237 -4.27 7.39 4.88
N TRP A 238 -3.65 6.45 4.15
CA TRP A 238 -4.27 5.86 2.97
C TRP A 238 -4.51 4.36 3.03
N GLU A 239 -3.72 3.62 3.80
CA GLU A 239 -3.60 2.18 3.63
C GLU A 239 -4.03 1.39 4.87
N ILE A 240 -3.72 1.87 6.07
CA ILE A 240 -3.93 1.12 7.31
C ILE A 240 -5.38 0.66 7.52
N GLN A 241 -6.38 1.47 7.14
CA GLN A 241 -7.78 1.09 7.37
C GLN A 241 -8.22 -0.04 6.44
N PHE A 242 -7.71 -0.08 5.21
CA PHE A 242 -7.96 -1.21 4.31
C PHE A 242 -7.33 -2.49 4.87
N VAL A 243 -6.07 -2.42 5.30
CA VAL A 243 -5.37 -3.56 5.93
C VAL A 243 -6.17 -4.11 7.10
N ARG A 244 -6.56 -3.25 8.05
CA ARG A 244 -7.33 -3.67 9.23
C ARG A 244 -8.70 -4.23 8.85
N TRP A 245 -9.39 -3.63 7.88
CA TRP A 245 -10.70 -4.10 7.42
C TRP A 245 -10.59 -5.47 6.74
N ALA A 246 -9.66 -5.63 5.80
CA ALA A 246 -9.54 -6.83 5.01
C ALA A 246 -9.09 -8.02 5.87
N GLU A 247 -8.13 -7.79 6.77
CA GLU A 247 -7.70 -8.80 7.72
C GLU A 247 -8.80 -9.16 8.74
N ARG A 248 -9.58 -8.18 9.23
CA ARG A 248 -10.74 -8.44 10.10
C ARG A 248 -11.75 -9.39 9.44
N LEU A 249 -11.97 -9.25 8.14
CA LEU A 249 -12.87 -10.12 7.37
C LEU A 249 -12.23 -11.45 6.98
N GLY A 250 -10.95 -11.66 7.29
CA GLY A 250 -10.26 -12.91 7.01
C GLY A 250 -10.00 -13.15 5.53
N TYR A 251 -9.82 -12.09 4.74
CA TYR A 251 -9.37 -12.25 3.35
C TYR A 251 -7.95 -12.85 3.31
N ASP A 252 -7.71 -13.71 2.33
CA ASP A 252 -6.40 -14.33 2.11
C ASP A 252 -5.50 -13.36 1.33
N LEU A 253 -4.79 -12.51 2.08
CA LEU A 253 -3.87 -11.50 1.56
C LEU A 253 -2.42 -12.01 1.58
N THR A 254 -1.68 -11.62 0.54
CA THR A 254 -0.22 -11.49 0.58
C THR A 254 0.15 -10.06 0.18
N TYR A 255 1.31 -9.58 0.65
CA TYR A 255 1.70 -8.18 0.56
C TYR A 255 2.95 -8.00 -0.30
N THR A 256 2.97 -6.90 -1.04
CA THR A 256 4.07 -6.44 -1.89
C THR A 256 4.14 -4.91 -1.88
N THR A 257 5.18 -4.34 -2.49
CA THR A 257 5.28 -2.89 -2.77
C THR A 257 5.25 -2.64 -4.28
N ASP A 258 5.00 -1.40 -4.69
CA ASP A 258 5.12 -1.00 -6.09
C ASP A 258 6.52 -1.27 -6.70
N ILE A 259 7.59 -1.15 -5.90
CA ILE A 259 8.96 -1.50 -6.30
C ILE A 259 9.07 -2.98 -6.66
N ASP A 260 8.41 -3.87 -5.93
CA ASP A 260 8.39 -5.29 -6.25
C ASP A 260 7.66 -5.58 -7.57
N THR A 261 6.61 -4.82 -7.87
CA THR A 261 5.88 -4.90 -9.14
C THR A 261 6.73 -4.36 -10.29
N HIS A 262 7.54 -3.31 -10.05
CA HIS A 262 8.55 -2.83 -11.00
C HIS A 262 9.60 -3.90 -11.31
N GLU A 263 10.17 -4.52 -10.26
CA GLU A 263 11.24 -5.52 -10.37
C GLU A 263 10.75 -6.86 -10.93
N ASN A 264 9.56 -7.32 -10.52
CA ASN A 264 9.03 -8.63 -10.88
C ASN A 264 7.50 -8.61 -11.10
N GLY A 265 7.07 -7.90 -12.13
CA GLY A 265 5.66 -7.82 -12.52
C GLY A 265 4.97 -9.16 -12.81
N ARG A 266 5.72 -10.25 -13.09
CA ARG A 266 5.13 -11.59 -13.26
C ARG A 266 4.54 -12.15 -11.97
N ALA A 267 4.95 -11.66 -10.80
CA ALA A 267 4.42 -12.09 -9.51
C ALA A 267 2.93 -11.77 -9.36
N LEU A 268 2.39 -10.79 -10.10
CA LEU A 268 0.97 -10.47 -10.12
C LEU A 268 0.10 -11.68 -10.54
N LEU A 269 0.65 -12.58 -11.37
CA LEU A 269 -0.03 -13.79 -11.85
C LEU A 269 -0.24 -14.86 -10.77
N ASN A 270 0.40 -14.71 -9.60
CA ASN A 270 0.29 -15.67 -8.51
C ASN A 270 -0.95 -15.45 -7.63
N SER A 271 -1.79 -14.46 -7.95
CA SER A 271 -2.99 -14.14 -7.18
C SER A 271 -4.24 -14.05 -8.06
N LYS A 272 -5.42 -14.19 -7.43
CA LYS A 272 -6.70 -14.05 -8.16
C LYS A 272 -7.07 -12.61 -8.43
N ALA A 273 -6.65 -11.71 -7.54
CA ALA A 273 -6.79 -10.28 -7.71
C ALA A 273 -5.54 -9.53 -7.24
N PHE A 274 -5.20 -8.45 -7.93
CA PHE A 274 -4.25 -7.44 -7.53
C PHE A 274 -5.00 -6.21 -7.01
N LEU A 275 -4.56 -5.67 -5.88
CA LEU A 275 -5.17 -4.56 -5.18
C LEU A 275 -4.17 -3.40 -5.08
N ALA A 276 -4.44 -2.31 -5.79
CA ALA A 276 -3.86 -1.00 -5.54
C ALA A 276 -4.80 -0.25 -4.58
N VAL A 277 -4.28 0.24 -3.47
CA VAL A 277 -5.11 0.72 -2.35
C VAL A 277 -4.68 2.11 -1.91
N GLY A 278 -5.67 2.97 -1.67
CA GLY A 278 -5.44 4.28 -1.09
C GLY A 278 -5.05 5.31 -2.13
N HIS A 279 -3.74 5.58 -2.27
CA HIS A 279 -3.22 6.60 -3.20
C HIS A 279 -1.95 6.09 -3.90
N ASP A 280 -2.13 5.36 -5.00
CA ASP A 280 -1.06 4.72 -5.79
C ASP A 280 -0.78 5.52 -7.08
N GLU A 281 -0.38 6.79 -6.90
CA GLU A 281 -0.24 7.80 -7.95
C GLU A 281 0.98 7.61 -8.88
N TYR A 282 2.09 7.06 -8.37
CA TYR A 282 3.39 7.05 -9.08
C TYR A 282 3.77 5.66 -9.57
N TRP A 283 3.70 5.46 -10.88
CA TRP A 283 3.90 4.15 -11.50
C TRP A 283 5.00 4.19 -12.55
N SER A 284 5.82 3.13 -12.61
CA SER A 284 6.73 2.95 -13.74
C SER A 284 6.01 2.36 -14.95
N ALA A 285 6.59 2.52 -16.15
CA ALA A 285 6.07 1.87 -17.36
C ALA A 285 6.02 0.34 -17.21
N GLN A 286 6.98 -0.24 -16.49
CA GLN A 286 7.07 -1.65 -16.16
C GLN A 286 5.89 -2.11 -15.31
N MET A 287 5.52 -1.34 -14.29
CA MET A 287 4.36 -1.67 -13.44
C MET A 287 3.05 -1.61 -14.23
N PHE A 288 2.86 -0.58 -15.06
CA PHE A 288 1.68 -0.48 -15.93
C PHE A 288 1.61 -1.71 -16.86
N ASN A 289 2.72 -2.04 -17.53
CA ASN A 289 2.80 -3.23 -18.40
C ASN A 289 2.48 -4.52 -17.65
N ALA A 290 2.98 -4.67 -16.42
CA ALA A 290 2.73 -5.84 -15.59
C ALA A 290 1.25 -5.97 -15.23
N ALA A 291 0.60 -4.89 -14.81
CA ALA A 291 -0.82 -4.89 -14.49
C ALA A 291 -1.70 -5.17 -15.71
N GLU A 292 -1.38 -4.60 -16.87
CA GLU A 292 -2.07 -4.95 -18.12
C GLU A 292 -1.90 -6.42 -18.50
N ALA A 293 -0.66 -6.94 -18.44
CA ALA A 293 -0.41 -8.35 -18.73
C ALA A 293 -1.11 -9.28 -17.74
N ALA A 294 -1.20 -8.89 -16.46
CA ALA A 294 -1.93 -9.65 -15.44
C ALA A 294 -3.44 -9.66 -15.71
N ARG A 295 -4.03 -8.50 -16.02
CA ARG A 295 -5.43 -8.39 -16.46
C ARG A 295 -5.71 -9.28 -17.66
N ASP A 296 -4.87 -9.20 -18.68
CA ASP A 296 -5.05 -9.94 -19.94
C ASP A 296 -4.85 -11.45 -19.74
N ALA A 297 -4.12 -11.86 -18.69
CA ALA A 297 -3.99 -13.24 -18.24
C ALA A 297 -5.11 -13.70 -17.27
N GLY A 298 -6.09 -12.85 -16.97
CA GLY A 298 -7.27 -13.18 -16.15
C GLY A 298 -7.14 -12.88 -14.66
N VAL A 299 -6.13 -12.12 -14.23
CA VAL A 299 -6.06 -11.56 -12.87
C VAL A 299 -7.05 -10.40 -12.76
N ASN A 300 -7.85 -10.36 -11.70
CA ASN A 300 -8.73 -9.22 -11.45
C ASN A 300 -7.91 -8.04 -10.91
N LEU A 301 -8.18 -6.82 -11.36
CA LEU A 301 -7.55 -5.62 -10.82
C LEU A 301 -8.59 -4.82 -10.03
N ALA A 302 -8.24 -4.40 -8.81
CA ALA A 302 -9.02 -3.45 -8.05
C ALA A 302 -8.15 -2.24 -7.70
N PHE A 303 -8.59 -1.07 -8.15
CA PHE A 303 -8.03 0.22 -7.80
C PHE A 303 -8.97 0.86 -6.77
N LEU A 304 -8.55 0.86 -5.51
CA LEU A 304 -9.36 1.26 -4.35
C LEU A 304 -8.90 2.62 -3.83
N GLY A 305 -8.84 3.56 -4.76
CA GLY A 305 -8.34 4.92 -4.58
C GLY A 305 -8.73 5.81 -5.75
N SER A 306 -8.07 6.96 -5.85
CA SER A 306 -8.21 7.91 -6.95
C SER A 306 -6.84 8.52 -7.25
N ASN A 307 -6.69 9.13 -8.43
CA ASN A 307 -5.42 9.60 -8.94
C ASN A 307 -4.40 8.47 -9.11
N GLU A 308 -4.92 7.28 -9.42
CA GLU A 308 -4.13 6.07 -9.59
C GLU A 308 -3.37 6.12 -10.90
N VAL A 309 -2.11 5.65 -10.89
CA VAL A 309 -1.30 5.51 -12.11
C VAL A 309 -1.14 6.84 -12.86
N PHE A 310 -1.16 7.98 -12.16
CA PHE A 310 -1.20 9.30 -12.79
C PHE A 310 0.16 9.74 -13.34
N TRP A 311 1.22 9.64 -12.53
CA TRP A 311 2.58 10.03 -12.93
C TRP A 311 3.40 8.83 -13.37
N GLN A 312 4.01 8.94 -14.55
CA GLN A 312 5.06 8.00 -14.95
C GLN A 312 6.36 8.33 -14.23
N VAL A 313 6.97 7.31 -13.62
CA VAL A 313 8.30 7.37 -12.99
C VAL A 313 9.29 6.41 -13.63
N ARG A 314 10.57 6.64 -13.36
CA ARG A 314 11.65 5.67 -13.60
C ARG A 314 12.38 5.42 -12.29
N PHE A 315 13.02 4.26 -12.20
CA PHE A 315 13.88 3.90 -11.08
C PHE A 315 15.34 3.80 -11.55
N GLU A 316 16.24 4.26 -10.69
CA GLU A 316 17.70 4.27 -10.89
C GLU A 316 18.39 3.69 -9.65
N PRO A 317 19.64 3.19 -9.78
CA PRO A 317 20.42 2.77 -8.64
C PRO A 317 20.71 3.91 -7.64
N SER A 318 20.93 3.56 -6.38
CA SER A 318 21.49 4.46 -5.35
C SER A 318 22.89 4.95 -5.71
N SER A 319 23.40 5.91 -4.94
CA SER A 319 24.81 6.35 -5.03
C SER A 319 25.82 5.21 -4.80
N SER A 320 25.42 4.16 -4.07
CA SER A 320 26.20 2.94 -3.82
C SER A 320 25.93 1.80 -4.83
N GLY A 321 25.11 2.05 -5.86
CA GLY A 321 24.83 1.11 -6.94
C GLY A 321 23.75 0.06 -6.64
N VAL A 322 23.00 0.20 -5.55
CA VAL A 322 21.86 -0.69 -5.26
C VAL A 322 20.71 -0.33 -6.21
N PRO A 323 20.18 -1.25 -7.03
CA PRO A 323 19.10 -0.96 -7.97
C PRO A 323 17.86 -0.36 -7.32
N ASP A 324 17.12 0.43 -8.08
CA ASP A 324 15.76 0.88 -7.78
C ASP A 324 15.56 1.65 -6.45
N ARG A 325 16.64 2.25 -5.95
CA ARG A 325 16.63 3.09 -4.75
C ARG A 325 16.35 4.56 -5.02
N VAL A 326 16.44 5.01 -6.27
CA VAL A 326 16.17 6.41 -6.66
C VAL A 326 15.01 6.46 -7.64
N MET A 327 13.93 7.13 -7.26
CA MET A 327 12.79 7.40 -8.13
C MET A 327 12.98 8.74 -8.84
N VAL A 328 12.77 8.74 -10.16
CA VAL A 328 12.96 9.88 -11.05
C VAL A 328 11.61 10.34 -11.61
N CYS A 329 11.31 11.62 -11.46
CA CYS A 329 10.15 12.26 -12.07
C CYS A 329 10.39 13.75 -12.33
N TYR A 330 10.48 14.11 -13.61
CA TYR A 330 10.66 15.50 -14.01
C TYR A 330 9.36 16.28 -14.08
N LYS A 331 8.19 15.62 -14.16
CA LYS A 331 6.85 16.23 -14.27
C LYS A 331 6.66 17.22 -15.43
N ASP A 332 7.68 17.37 -16.27
CA ASP A 332 7.75 18.26 -17.41
C ASP A 332 8.65 17.62 -18.46
N ALA A 333 8.10 17.37 -19.64
CA ALA A 333 8.82 16.72 -20.73
C ALA A 333 10.02 17.54 -21.22
N SER A 334 9.99 18.87 -21.11
CA SER A 334 11.09 19.74 -21.56
C SER A 334 12.33 19.67 -20.66
N LEU A 335 12.16 19.21 -19.42
CA LEU A 335 13.24 19.05 -18.44
C LEU A 335 13.81 17.64 -18.40
N ASP A 336 13.05 16.64 -18.87
CA ASP A 336 13.45 15.25 -18.78
C ASP A 336 14.54 14.91 -19.84
N PRO A 337 15.72 14.42 -19.45
CA PRO A 337 16.73 14.00 -20.42
C PRO A 337 16.31 12.76 -21.23
N VAL A 338 15.32 11.99 -20.76
CA VAL A 338 14.79 10.81 -21.45
C VAL A 338 13.47 11.18 -22.13
N GLN A 339 13.48 11.16 -23.46
CA GLN A 339 12.35 11.49 -24.32
C GLN A 339 11.63 10.23 -24.84
N GLY A 340 10.32 10.33 -25.05
CA GLY A 340 9.50 9.27 -25.65
C GLY A 340 8.68 8.47 -24.62
N PRO A 341 8.49 7.15 -24.83
CA PRO A 341 7.58 6.35 -24.00
C PRO A 341 7.95 6.28 -22.51
N LEU A 342 9.21 6.59 -22.14
CA LEU A 342 9.70 6.56 -20.76
C LEU A 342 9.87 7.96 -20.15
N THR A 343 9.41 9.03 -20.82
CA THR A 343 9.41 10.38 -20.24
C THR A 343 8.55 10.44 -18.99
N THR A 344 9.02 11.11 -17.96
CA THR A 344 8.38 11.14 -16.63
C THR A 344 7.43 12.33 -16.49
N VAL A 345 6.33 12.22 -17.22
CA VAL A 345 5.15 13.11 -17.16
C VAL A 345 3.92 12.29 -16.81
N ASN A 346 2.74 12.90 -16.79
CA ASN A 346 1.50 12.14 -16.63
C ASN A 346 1.40 11.08 -17.73
N PHE A 347 0.95 9.88 -17.36
CA PHE A 347 0.78 8.77 -18.28
C PHE A 347 -0.05 9.15 -19.51
N ARG A 348 -1.16 9.88 -19.31
CA ARG A 348 -2.03 10.36 -20.41
C ARG A 348 -1.43 11.40 -21.34
N SER A 349 -0.38 12.11 -20.92
CA SER A 349 0.16 13.27 -21.63
C SER A 349 1.23 12.86 -22.63
N ALA A 350 1.38 13.63 -23.71
CA ALA A 350 2.53 13.48 -24.60
C ALA A 350 3.84 13.74 -23.83
N PRO A 351 4.92 12.99 -24.13
CA PRO A 351 5.05 12.00 -25.20
C PRO A 351 4.59 10.57 -24.84
N VAL A 352 4.16 10.30 -23.61
CA VAL A 352 3.76 8.96 -23.14
C VAL A 352 2.46 8.48 -23.78
N ASN A 353 1.44 9.35 -23.83
CA ASN A 353 0.15 9.11 -24.52
C ASN A 353 -0.57 7.81 -24.12
N ARG A 354 -0.48 7.42 -22.86
CA ARG A 354 -1.06 6.18 -22.32
C ARG A 354 -2.00 6.48 -21.16
N PRO A 355 -3.25 6.90 -21.40
CA PRO A 355 -4.16 7.30 -20.34
C PRO A 355 -4.46 6.16 -19.36
N GLU A 356 -4.52 6.51 -18.08
CA GLU A 356 -4.75 5.62 -16.93
C GLU A 356 -6.05 4.83 -17.11
N GLN A 357 -7.05 5.45 -17.75
CA GLN A 357 -8.36 4.87 -18.02
C GLN A 357 -8.30 3.57 -18.83
N THR A 358 -7.26 3.32 -19.64
CA THR A 358 -7.14 2.05 -20.37
C THR A 358 -6.85 0.87 -19.44
N LEU A 359 -6.28 1.13 -18.25
CA LEU A 359 -5.99 0.14 -17.23
C LEU A 359 -7.04 0.17 -16.10
N VAL A 360 -7.27 1.35 -15.53
CA VAL A 360 -8.11 1.57 -14.34
C VAL A 360 -9.61 1.58 -14.68
N GLY A 361 -9.97 1.90 -15.93
CA GLY A 361 -11.37 2.04 -16.38
C GLY A 361 -11.94 3.46 -16.23
N ILE A 362 -11.33 4.27 -15.37
CA ILE A 362 -11.55 5.70 -15.14
C ILE A 362 -10.20 6.37 -14.87
N GLN A 363 -10.16 7.69 -14.79
CA GLN A 363 -8.90 8.40 -14.53
C GLN A 363 -9.13 9.75 -13.84
N TYR A 364 -8.09 10.24 -13.16
CA TYR A 364 -8.10 11.48 -12.37
C TYR A 364 -8.80 12.66 -13.06
N THR A 365 -9.60 13.40 -12.28
CA THR A 365 -10.17 14.67 -12.70
C THR A 365 -9.77 15.85 -11.83
N SER A 366 -9.90 15.73 -10.51
CA SER A 366 -9.73 16.85 -9.60
C SER A 366 -9.68 16.39 -8.16
N SER A 367 -9.23 17.27 -7.28
CA SER A 367 -9.41 17.17 -5.84
C SER A 367 -10.44 18.18 -5.29
N GLY A 368 -11.03 17.83 -4.15
CA GLY A 368 -11.85 18.68 -3.29
C GLY A 368 -11.04 19.30 -2.14
N ASN A 369 -11.70 19.86 -1.12
CA ASN A 369 -11.00 20.22 0.12
C ASN A 369 -10.95 19.02 1.07
N TRP A 370 -9.93 18.97 1.91
CA TRP A 370 -9.82 17.93 2.94
C TRP A 370 -11.06 17.93 3.86
N GLY A 371 -11.61 16.75 4.12
CA GLY A 371 -12.82 16.59 4.94
C GLY A 371 -14.13 17.08 4.28
N GLN A 372 -14.09 17.55 3.04
CA GLN A 372 -15.27 17.98 2.27
C GLN A 372 -15.63 16.97 1.16
N ASN A 373 -15.59 15.69 1.50
CA ASN A 373 -15.97 14.61 0.58
C ASN A 373 -17.47 14.68 0.29
N VAL A 374 -17.86 14.31 -0.94
CA VAL A 374 -19.27 14.24 -1.34
C VAL A 374 -19.81 12.81 -1.25
N GLY A 375 -21.13 12.68 -1.37
CA GLY A 375 -21.77 11.38 -1.37
C GLY A 375 -21.46 10.56 -2.61
N TYR A 376 -21.24 9.26 -2.45
CA TYR A 376 -21.24 8.28 -3.53
C TYR A 376 -22.70 8.00 -3.92
N VAL A 377 -23.12 8.43 -5.12
CA VAL A 377 -24.50 8.27 -5.59
C VAL A 377 -24.62 7.03 -6.46
N VAL A 378 -25.39 6.06 -5.98
CA VAL A 378 -25.56 4.73 -6.57
C VAL A 378 -26.22 4.78 -7.95
N GLN A 379 -25.74 3.95 -8.87
CA GLN A 379 -26.27 3.68 -10.20
C GLN A 379 -26.14 2.18 -10.51
N ASN A 380 -27.04 1.64 -11.32
CA ASN A 380 -27.04 0.21 -11.67
C ASN A 380 -27.03 -0.69 -10.42
N SER A 381 -27.88 -0.38 -9.43
CA SER A 381 -27.95 -1.08 -8.13
C SER A 381 -28.28 -2.57 -8.23
N SER A 382 -28.76 -3.05 -9.38
CA SER A 382 -28.94 -4.47 -9.68
C SER A 382 -27.63 -5.22 -9.99
N ASN A 383 -26.52 -4.51 -10.14
CA ASN A 383 -25.21 -5.13 -10.37
C ASN A 383 -24.78 -5.96 -9.16
N TRP A 384 -24.10 -7.07 -9.39
CA TRP A 384 -23.61 -7.97 -8.34
C TRP A 384 -22.72 -7.27 -7.30
N ALA A 385 -22.03 -6.19 -7.68
CA ALA A 385 -21.21 -5.39 -6.76
C ALA A 385 -22.03 -4.79 -5.59
N TYR A 386 -23.35 -4.62 -5.76
CA TYR A 386 -24.27 -4.15 -4.72
C TYR A 386 -25.04 -5.27 -4.02
N ALA A 387 -24.78 -6.54 -4.32
CA ALA A 387 -25.51 -7.64 -3.72
C ALA A 387 -25.40 -7.60 -2.18
N GLY A 388 -26.56 -7.63 -1.50
CA GLY A 388 -26.64 -7.59 -0.04
C GLY A 388 -26.39 -6.22 0.61
N SER A 389 -26.13 -5.17 -0.16
CA SER A 389 -25.92 -3.81 0.37
C SER A 389 -27.22 -3.10 0.77
N GLY A 390 -28.34 -3.47 0.16
CA GLY A 390 -29.64 -2.83 0.36
C GLY A 390 -29.81 -1.47 -0.33
N VAL A 391 -28.83 -1.02 -1.11
CA VAL A 391 -28.89 0.26 -1.83
C VAL A 391 -29.72 0.18 -3.11
N ASN A 392 -30.32 1.29 -3.49
CA ASN A 392 -31.08 1.50 -4.72
C ASN A 392 -30.47 2.62 -5.56
N ASP A 393 -30.79 2.66 -6.85
CA ASP A 393 -30.39 3.76 -7.72
C ASP A 393 -30.82 5.12 -7.16
N GLY A 394 -29.85 6.04 -7.05
CA GLY A 394 -30.05 7.36 -6.47
C GLY A 394 -29.76 7.47 -4.97
N ASP A 395 -29.60 6.35 -4.25
CA ASP A 395 -29.12 6.39 -2.87
C ASP A 395 -27.73 7.02 -2.80
N SER A 396 -27.48 7.78 -1.73
CA SER A 396 -26.22 8.50 -1.54
C SER A 396 -25.52 8.02 -0.26
N ILE A 397 -24.31 7.49 -0.40
CA ILE A 397 -23.46 7.11 0.73
C ILE A 397 -22.56 8.31 1.08
N PRO A 398 -22.78 9.01 2.20
CA PRO A 398 -22.10 10.27 2.49
C PRO A 398 -20.59 10.11 2.72
N GLY A 399 -19.81 11.11 2.29
CA GLY A 399 -18.39 11.25 2.61
C GLY A 399 -17.42 10.30 1.89
N MET A 400 -17.91 9.55 0.91
CA MET A 400 -17.14 8.49 0.24
C MET A 400 -16.32 8.98 -0.96
N VAL A 401 -16.76 10.04 -1.64
CA VAL A 401 -16.09 10.54 -2.86
C VAL A 401 -15.25 11.78 -2.53
N GLY A 402 -13.93 11.61 -2.58
CA GLY A 402 -12.91 12.61 -2.24
C GLY A 402 -11.80 11.97 -1.39
N TYR A 403 -10.70 12.65 -1.05
CA TYR A 403 -10.33 14.01 -1.43
C TYR A 403 -10.04 14.17 -2.92
N GLU A 404 -9.53 13.12 -3.57
CA GLU A 404 -9.34 13.06 -5.03
C GLU A 404 -10.46 12.26 -5.68
N MET A 405 -10.74 12.57 -6.95
CA MET A 405 -11.80 11.91 -7.71
C MET A 405 -11.33 11.55 -9.12
N ASP A 406 -11.73 10.35 -9.53
CA ASP A 406 -11.58 9.84 -10.87
C ASP A 406 -12.93 9.85 -11.59
N ARG A 407 -12.85 9.84 -12.92
CA ARG A 407 -14.02 9.71 -13.76
C ARG A 407 -13.75 9.03 -15.08
N LEU A 408 -14.83 8.61 -15.72
CA LEU A 408 -14.83 8.31 -17.13
C LEU A 408 -14.71 9.61 -17.96
N TRP A 409 -13.65 9.69 -18.76
CA TRP A 409 -13.41 10.75 -19.73
C TRP A 409 -13.76 10.25 -21.13
N SER A 410 -14.72 10.91 -21.78
CA SER A 410 -15.19 10.52 -23.12
C SER A 410 -14.18 10.77 -24.24
N ASN A 411 -13.17 11.59 -24.00
CA ASN A 411 -12.12 11.94 -24.96
C ASN A 411 -10.86 11.07 -24.83
N TYR A 412 -10.84 10.09 -23.92
CA TYR A 412 -9.79 9.10 -23.79
C TYR A 412 -10.37 7.70 -24.04
N PRO A 413 -9.58 6.77 -24.61
CA PRO A 413 -10.02 5.38 -24.74
C PRO A 413 -10.33 4.76 -23.38
N GLY A 414 -11.34 3.89 -23.35
CA GLY A 414 -11.58 2.98 -22.22
C GLY A 414 -10.66 1.75 -22.28
N PRO A 415 -10.77 0.84 -21.30
CA PRO A 415 -10.17 -0.48 -21.41
C PRO A 415 -10.69 -1.22 -22.65
N ALA A 416 -9.90 -2.15 -23.19
CA ALA A 416 -10.27 -2.96 -24.36
C ALA A 416 -11.35 -4.01 -24.02
N THR A 417 -12.56 -3.53 -23.71
CA THR A 417 -13.74 -4.33 -23.38
C THR A 417 -14.99 -3.74 -24.01
N SER A 418 -15.93 -4.59 -24.40
CA SER A 418 -17.28 -4.17 -24.81
C SER A 418 -18.23 -4.02 -23.62
N ASN A 419 -17.84 -4.48 -22.42
CA ASN A 419 -18.68 -4.52 -21.23
C ASN A 419 -18.08 -3.63 -20.13
N GLN A 420 -18.62 -2.42 -19.98
CA GLN A 420 -18.33 -1.51 -18.88
C GLN A 420 -19.64 -1.09 -18.21
N THR A 421 -19.69 -1.14 -16.89
CA THR A 421 -20.84 -0.64 -16.10
C THR A 421 -20.34 0.44 -15.15
N LEU A 422 -20.96 1.62 -15.17
CA LEU A 422 -20.71 2.67 -14.19
C LEU A 422 -21.58 2.43 -12.97
N LEU A 423 -20.97 2.24 -11.80
CA LEU A 423 -21.69 1.91 -10.57
C LEU A 423 -22.11 3.16 -9.81
N SER A 424 -21.46 4.30 -10.01
CA SER A 424 -21.91 5.56 -9.41
C SER A 424 -21.95 6.73 -10.37
N ARG A 425 -22.60 7.80 -9.90
CA ARG A 425 -22.57 9.13 -10.52
C ARG A 425 -22.67 10.22 -9.48
N SER A 426 -21.54 10.60 -8.90
CA SER A 426 -21.51 11.64 -7.88
C SER A 426 -21.18 13.00 -8.48
N THR A 427 -21.81 14.05 -7.97
CA THR A 427 -21.49 15.44 -8.33
C THR A 427 -20.57 16.04 -7.29
N ALA A 428 -19.35 16.38 -7.70
CA ALA A 428 -18.40 17.07 -6.86
C ALA A 428 -18.02 18.45 -7.40
N HIS A 429 -17.63 19.37 -6.51
CA HIS A 429 -17.16 20.70 -6.85
C HIS A 429 -15.66 20.79 -6.58
N SER A 430 -14.87 21.21 -7.56
CA SER A 430 -13.44 21.49 -7.34
C SER A 430 -13.26 22.99 -7.03
N PRO A 431 -12.66 23.35 -5.88
CA PRO A 431 -12.46 24.74 -5.49
C PRO A 431 -11.43 25.46 -6.38
N THR A 432 -10.56 24.72 -7.08
CA THR A 432 -9.42 25.28 -7.84
C THR A 432 -9.77 25.88 -9.20
N ARG A 433 -11.05 25.85 -9.63
CA ARG A 433 -11.44 26.32 -10.98
C ARG A 433 -12.61 27.29 -11.06
N GLY A 434 -13.01 27.97 -9.98
CA GLY A 434 -13.90 29.15 -10.00
C GLY A 434 -15.20 29.03 -10.83
N SER A 435 -15.61 27.82 -11.21
CA SER A 435 -16.70 27.55 -12.14
C SER A 435 -17.33 26.23 -11.70
N SER A 436 -18.63 26.26 -11.49
CA SER A 436 -19.45 25.10 -11.16
C SER A 436 -19.44 24.10 -12.32
N LYS A 437 -18.45 23.21 -12.35
CA LYS A 437 -18.44 22.10 -13.31
C LYS A 437 -19.02 20.87 -12.63
N ARG A 438 -20.15 20.40 -13.16
CA ARG A 438 -20.73 19.09 -12.82
C ARG A 438 -19.82 18.02 -13.38
N TRP A 439 -19.15 17.27 -12.51
CA TRP A 439 -18.37 16.12 -12.93
C TRP A 439 -19.22 14.84 -12.82
N ARG A 440 -18.97 13.88 -13.70
CA ARG A 440 -19.46 12.51 -13.59
C ARG A 440 -18.34 11.78 -12.86
N THR A 441 -18.49 11.30 -11.65
CA THR A 441 -17.57 10.28 -11.10
C THR A 441 -18.19 8.90 -11.35
N SER A 442 -17.39 7.85 -11.39
CA SER A 442 -17.82 6.46 -11.70
C SER A 442 -17.77 5.56 -10.49
#